data_AF-A0A924P3N8-F1
#
_entry.id   AF-A0A924P3N8-F1
#
_cell.length_a   1.000
_cell.length_b   1.000
_cell.length_c   1.000
_cell.angle_alpha   90.00
_cell.angle_beta   90.00
_cell.angle_gamma   90.00
#
_symmetry.space_group_name_H-M   'P 1'
#
loop_
_entity.id
_entity.type
_entity.pdbx_description
1 polymer ?
#
loop_
_entity_poly.entity_id
_entity_poly.type
_entity_poly.pdbx_seq_one_letter_code
_entity_poly.pdbx_strand_id
1 'polypeptide(L)'
;MHGLKKYWIVEPRHKTIEKYFLVNKKYKLEEKLMHGDISSKVIKDFTIPVKAIFNKTEFAKALADIYNKKGYRKKSKRLFNCFSLY
;
A
#
# COMPACT_ATOMS: atom_id res chain seq x y z
N MET A 1 -13.97 -1.36 -19.77
CA MET A 1 -13.18 -0.48 -18.88
C MET A 1 -13.01 -1.15 -17.52
N HIS A 2 -11.78 -1.49 -17.14
CA HIS A 2 -11.49 -2.16 -15.87
C HIS A 2 -11.58 -1.14 -14.72
N GLY A 3 -12.74 -1.10 -14.04
CA GLY A 3 -13.01 -0.17 -12.93
C GLY A 3 -12.26 -0.56 -11.66
N LEU A 4 -10.96 -0.26 -11.60
CA LEU A 4 -10.19 -0.41 -10.37
C LEU A 4 -10.79 0.50 -9.30
N LYS A 5 -11.23 -0.11 -8.20
CA LYS A 5 -11.86 0.62 -7.08
C LYS A 5 -10.90 1.61 -6.42
N LYS A 6 -9.59 1.34 -6.49
CA LYS A 6 -8.52 2.16 -5.90
C LYS A 6 -7.30 2.15 -6.79
N TYR A 7 -6.60 3.28 -6.85
CA TYR A 7 -5.28 3.40 -7.46
C TYR A 7 -4.40 4.32 -6.63
N TRP A 8 -3.11 3.99 -6.58
CA TRP A 8 -2.12 4.77 -5.86
C TRP A 8 -1.08 5.28 -6.86
N ILE A 9 -0.78 6.57 -6.81
CA ILE A 9 0.32 7.17 -7.55
C ILE A 9 1.46 7.37 -6.57
N VAL A 10 2.63 6.82 -6.89
CA VAL A 10 3.86 6.97 -6.10
C VAL A 10 4.79 7.88 -6.88
N GLU A 11 5.08 9.06 -6.33
CA GLU A 11 6.05 9.99 -6.88
C GLU A 11 7.38 9.83 -6.15
N PRO A 12 8.37 9.13 -6.74
CA PRO A 12 9.62 8.80 -6.06
C PRO A 12 10.51 10.01 -5.82
N ARG A 13 10.45 11.05 -6.66
CA ARG A 13 11.33 12.24 -6.52
C ARG A 13 10.91 13.08 -5.33
N HIS A 14 9.62 13.31 -5.18
CA HIS A 14 9.05 14.11 -4.10
C HIS A 14 8.68 13.27 -2.86
N LYS A 15 8.84 11.95 -2.94
CA LYS A 15 8.48 10.99 -1.88
C LYS A 15 7.03 11.15 -1.43
N THR A 16 6.14 11.34 -2.40
CA THR A 16 4.71 11.55 -2.13
C THR A 16 3.88 10.41 -2.70
N ILE A 17 2.82 10.07 -1.99
CA ILE A 17 1.88 9.03 -2.39
C ILE A 17 0.49 9.62 -2.40
N GLU A 18 -0.19 9.47 -3.53
CA GLU A 18 -1.56 9.91 -3.73
C GLU A 18 -2.46 8.70 -3.89
N LYS A 19 -3.40 8.53 -2.98
CA LYS A 19 -4.41 7.49 -3.02
C LYS A 19 -5.66 8.07 -3.60
N TYR A 20 -6.26 7.35 -4.51
CA TYR A 20 -7.50 7.74 -5.11
C TYR A 20 -8.48 6.57 -5.16
N PHE A 21 -9.76 6.92 -5.12
CA PHE A 21 -10.85 5.96 -5.16
C PHE A 21 -11.84 6.30 -6.27
N LEU A 22 -12.45 5.27 -6.85
CA LEU A 22 -13.44 5.44 -7.90
C LEU A 22 -14.82 5.70 -7.29
N VAL A 23 -15.38 6.88 -7.53
CA VAL A 23 -16.76 7.27 -7.16
C VAL A 23 -17.51 7.70 -8.39
N ASN A 24 -18.65 7.07 -8.67
CA ASN A 24 -19.52 7.46 -9.79
C ASN A 24 -18.75 7.57 -11.11
N LYS A 25 -17.86 6.60 -11.38
CA LYS A 25 -16.96 6.55 -12.54
C LYS A 25 -15.93 7.69 -12.62
N LYS A 26 -15.77 8.50 -11.58
CA LYS A 26 -14.75 9.53 -11.45
C LYS A 26 -13.79 9.19 -10.32
N TYR A 27 -12.52 9.37 -10.60
CA TYR A 27 -11.49 9.17 -9.61
C TYR A 27 -11.37 10.39 -8.70
N LYS A 28 -11.45 10.17 -7.38
CA LYS A 28 -11.33 11.22 -6.37
C LYS A 28 -10.11 10.97 -5.49
N LEU A 29 -9.37 12.03 -5.18
CA LEU A 29 -8.23 11.95 -4.25
C LEU A 29 -8.79 11.61 -2.85
N GLU A 30 -8.40 10.46 -2.32
CA GLU A 30 -8.71 10.03 -0.97
C GLU A 30 -7.70 10.61 0.01
N GLU A 31 -6.41 10.57 -0.34
CA GLU A 31 -5.33 10.94 0.58
C GLU A 31 -4.05 11.29 -0.18
N LYS A 32 -3.34 12.33 0.27
CA LYS A 32 -1.99 12.66 -0.21
C LYS A 32 -1.05 12.65 0.98
N LEU A 33 -0.10 11.71 0.98
CA LEU A 33 0.82 11.47 2.08
C LEU A 33 2.25 11.73 1.64
N MET A 34 2.98 12.49 2.45
CA MET A 34 4.44 12.66 2.32
C MET A 34 5.18 11.99 3.48
N HIS A 35 4.53 11.91 4.64
CA HIS A 35 5.07 11.39 5.88
C HIS A 35 3.95 10.68 6.67
N GLY A 36 4.33 9.95 7.73
CA GLY A 36 3.40 9.17 8.54
C GLY A 36 3.16 7.78 7.98
N ASP A 37 1.99 7.23 8.27
CA ASP A 37 1.69 5.82 8.05
C ASP A 37 0.54 5.63 7.05
N ILE A 38 0.71 4.66 6.15
CA ILE A 38 -0.32 4.21 5.22
C ILE A 38 -1.03 3.01 5.83
N SER A 39 -2.30 3.19 6.17
CA SER A 39 -3.17 2.09 6.56
C SER A 39 -3.99 1.57 5.37
N SER A 40 -4.24 0.26 5.35
CA SER A 40 -5.20 -0.35 4.42
C SER A 40 -6.57 -0.46 5.06
N LYS A 41 -7.60 0.11 4.41
CA LYS A 41 -9.00 -0.12 4.81
C LYS A 41 -9.47 -1.57 4.57
N VAL A 42 -8.77 -2.33 3.72
CA VAL A 42 -9.18 -3.68 3.31
C VAL A 42 -8.51 -4.77 4.15
N ILE A 43 -7.26 -4.54 4.57
CA ILE A 43 -6.50 -5.45 5.42
C ILE A 43 -6.40 -4.81 6.80
N LYS A 44 -7.20 -5.33 7.75
CA LYS A 44 -7.10 -4.92 9.16
C LYS A 44 -5.66 -5.13 9.64
N ASP A 45 -5.16 -4.16 10.40
CA ASP A 45 -3.81 -4.13 10.97
C ASP A 45 -2.64 -4.04 9.97
N PHE A 46 -2.93 -3.76 8.70
CA PHE A 46 -1.91 -3.42 7.71
C PHE A 46 -1.65 -1.92 7.73
N THR A 47 -0.53 -1.57 8.34
CA THR A 47 0.00 -0.21 8.40
C THR A 47 1.47 -0.27 8.01
N ILE A 48 1.88 0.53 7.04
CA ILE A 48 3.29 0.68 6.65
C ILE A 48 3.67 2.16 6.68
N PRO A 49 4.84 2.52 7.20
CA PRO A 49 5.28 3.91 7.14
C PRO A 49 5.54 4.31 5.69
N VAL A 50 5.18 5.53 5.31
CA VAL A 50 5.43 6.08 3.97
C VAL A 50 6.92 5.98 3.59
N LYS A 51 7.80 6.13 4.58
CA LYS A 51 9.26 6.00 4.42
C LYS A 51 9.68 4.60 3.97
N ALA A 52 8.96 3.54 4.35
CA ALA A 52 9.24 2.18 3.91
C ALA A 52 9.03 1.98 2.41
N ILE A 53 8.29 2.85 1.72
CA ILE A 53 8.10 2.75 0.27
C ILE A 53 9.32 3.30 -0.48
N PHE A 54 10.05 4.25 0.11
CA PHE A 54 11.18 4.93 -0.53
C PHE A 54 12.56 4.50 0.00
N ASN A 55 12.61 3.80 1.13
CA ASN A 55 13.87 3.39 1.77
C ASN A 55 13.90 1.88 2.00
N LYS A 56 14.90 1.21 1.43
CA LYS A 56 15.08 -0.25 1.53
C LYS A 56 15.22 -0.75 2.97
N THR A 57 15.90 0.00 3.84
CA THR A 57 16.10 -0.39 5.24
C THR A 57 14.77 -0.32 6.00
N GLU A 58 14.00 0.75 5.79
CA GLU A 58 12.67 0.89 6.40
C GLU A 58 11.67 -0.10 5.81
N PHE A 59 11.79 -0.46 4.52
CA PHE A 59 11.02 -1.51 3.88
C PHE A 59 11.26 -2.88 4.54
N ALA A 60 12.53 -3.25 4.74
CA ALA A 60 12.90 -4.51 5.36
C ALA A 60 12.38 -4.61 6.80
N LYS A 61 12.45 -3.51 7.58
CA LYS A 61 11.86 -3.44 8.92
C LYS A 61 10.35 -3.63 8.88
N ALA A 62 9.65 -2.87 8.03
CA ALA A 62 8.20 -2.98 7.90
C ALA A 62 7.75 -4.39 7.47
N LEU A 63 8.50 -5.05 6.57
CA LEU A 63 8.25 -6.44 6.20
C LEU A 63 8.48 -7.42 7.35
N ALA A 64 9.57 -7.26 8.10
CA ALA A 64 9.86 -8.08 9.27
C ALA A 64 8.75 -7.95 10.33
N ASP A 65 8.26 -6.74 10.57
CA ASP A 65 7.16 -6.47 11.50
C ASP A 65 5.85 -7.13 11.06
N ILE A 66 5.53 -7.06 9.76
CA ILE A 66 4.35 -7.74 9.19
C ILE A 66 4.48 -9.26 9.35
N TYR A 67 5.67 -9.82 9.10
CA TYR A 67 5.91 -11.26 9.20
C TYR A 67 5.89 -11.78 10.64
N ASN A 68 6.44 -11.01 11.58
CA ASN A 68 6.53 -11.40 13.00
C ASN A 68 5.21 -11.22 13.77
N LYS A 69 4.26 -10.43 13.24
CA LYS A 69 2.90 -10.37 13.79
C LYS A 69 2.25 -11.76 13.65
N LYS A 70 2.02 -12.43 14.79
CA LYS A 70 1.58 -13.85 14.99
C LYS A 70 0.27 -14.31 14.29
N GLY A 71 -0.12 -13.77 13.13
CA GLY A 71 -1.37 -14.08 12.43
C GLY A 71 -1.23 -14.47 10.94
N TYR A 72 -0.05 -14.32 10.32
CA TYR A 72 0.10 -14.53 8.87
C TYR A 72 0.37 -15.98 8.42
N ARG A 73 0.15 -16.98 9.29
CA ARG A 73 0.52 -18.39 9.01
C ARG A 73 -0.55 -19.22 8.26
N LYS A 74 -1.72 -18.68 7.89
CA LYS A 74 -2.83 -19.51 7.34
C LYS A 74 -3.58 -19.03 6.08
N LYS A 75 -3.20 -17.91 5.43
CA LYS A 75 -3.89 -17.44 4.21
C LYS A 75 -2.99 -17.11 3.01
N SER A 76 -1.74 -17.54 3.03
CA SER A 76 -0.79 -17.37 1.91
C SER A 76 -0.97 -18.48 0.85
N LYS A 77 -2.07 -18.43 0.11
CA LYS A 77 -2.18 -19.12 -1.19
C LYS A 77 -2.90 -18.31 -2.28
N ARG A 78 -3.32 -17.06 -1.99
CA ARG A 78 -4.15 -16.28 -2.95
C ARG A 78 -3.75 -14.83 -3.21
N LEU A 79 -2.69 -14.30 -2.59
CA LEU A 79 -2.28 -12.90 -2.75
C LEU A 79 -0.97 -12.71 -3.53
N PHE A 80 -0.40 -13.77 -4.10
CA PHE A 80 0.88 -13.74 -4.81
C PHE A 80 0.86 -13.08 -6.20
N ASN A 81 -0.21 -12.40 -6.65
CA ASN A 81 -0.36 -12.05 -8.07
C ASN A 81 -0.56 -10.56 -8.38
N CYS A 82 0.04 -9.62 -7.62
CA CYS A 82 -0.11 -8.19 -7.92
C CYS A 82 1.19 -7.36 -7.96
N PHE A 83 2.37 -7.97 -7.91
CA PHE A 83 3.66 -7.24 -7.93
C PHE A 83 4.67 -7.81 -8.93
N SER A 84 4.22 -8.17 -10.11
CA SER A 84 5.11 -8.36 -11.26
C SER A 84 4.40 -7.87 -12.52
N LEU A 85 4.69 -6.63 -12.88
CA LEU A 85 4.64 -6.04 -14.22
C LEU A 85 4.97 -4.56 -14.05
N TYR A 86 6.28 -4.28 -14.03
CA TYR A 86 7.00 -3.26 -14.80
C TYR A 86 8.40 -3.11 -14.20
#